data_AF-Q6C232-F1
#
_entry.id   AF-Q6C232-F1
#
_cell.length_a   1.000
_cell.length_b   1.000
_cell.length_c   1.000
_cell.angle_alpha   90.00
_cell.angle_beta   90.00
_cell.angle_gamma   90.00
#
_symmetry.space_group_name_H-M   'P 1'
#
loop_
_entity.id
_entity.type
_entity.pdbx_description
1 polymer ?
#
loop_
_entity_poly.entity_id
_entity_poly.type
_entity_poly.pdbx_seq_one_letter_code
_entity_poly.pdbx_strand_id
1 'polypeptide(L)' 'MAASTCCKKSNSCVCAIEATCSCGKMPAQHCDCSKAAVENVKPTDACSCGMRQASQCTCSRKNEENAGLMEGEVDFTNLK' A
#
# COMPACT_ATOMS: atom_id res chain seq x y z
N MET A 1 2.81 -17.99 -2.17
CA MET A 1 1.95 -16.86 -2.57
C MET A 1 2.78 -15.86 -3.35
N ALA A 2 2.49 -15.63 -4.65
CA ALA A 2 3.19 -14.60 -5.42
C ALA A 2 2.48 -13.26 -5.18
N ALA A 3 3.01 -12.45 -4.26
CA ALA A 3 2.67 -11.03 -4.18
C ALA A 3 2.81 -10.47 -5.60
N SER A 4 1.68 -10.09 -6.18
CA SER A 4 1.59 -9.62 -7.56
C SER A 4 2.09 -8.18 -7.59
N THR A 5 3.39 -8.01 -7.31
CA THR A 5 4.15 -6.78 -7.51
C THR A 5 3.82 -6.30 -8.90
N CYS A 6 2.95 -5.28 -8.97
CA CYS A 6 2.45 -4.72 -10.22
C CYS A 6 3.59 -4.20 -11.12
N CYS A 7 4.81 -4.14 -10.60
CA CYS A 7 6.03 -3.72 -11.27
C CYS A 7 6.74 -4.85 -12.06
N LYS A 8 6.08 -5.97 -12.40
CA LYS A 8 6.73 -7.09 -13.13
C LYS A 8 6.97 -6.87 -14.64
N LYS A 9 6.67 -5.70 -15.22
CA LYS A 9 6.81 -5.50 -16.69
C LYS A 9 7.43 -4.19 -17.17
N SER A 10 7.39 -3.10 -16.40
CA SER A 10 7.87 -1.78 -16.87
C SER A 10 8.49 -0.96 -15.74
N ASN A 11 9.51 -0.16 -16.09
CA ASN A 11 10.26 0.69 -15.16
C ASN A 11 9.44 1.84 -14.52
N SER A 12 8.17 2.00 -14.93
CA SER A 12 7.21 2.96 -14.38
C SER A 12 6.03 2.21 -13.76
N CYS A 13 6.06 2.01 -12.45
CA CYS A 13 4.98 1.36 -11.74
C CYS A 13 3.90 2.41 -11.46
N VAL A 14 2.79 2.40 -12.24
CA VAL A 14 1.69 3.38 -12.11
C VAL A 14 1.21 3.46 -10.65
N CYS A 15 1.12 2.30 -9.99
CA CYS A 15 0.77 2.14 -8.58
C CYS A 15 1.71 2.86 -7.60
N ALA A 16 2.99 3.02 -7.94
CA ALA A 16 3.96 3.74 -7.13
C ALA A 16 3.86 5.26 -7.34
N ILE A 17 3.48 5.70 -8.54
CA ILE A 17 3.35 7.12 -8.90
C ILE A 17 2.06 7.71 -8.30
N GLU A 18 0.97 6.94 -8.29
CA GLU A 18 -0.29 7.35 -7.68
C GLU A 18 -0.31 7.25 -6.15
N ALA A 19 0.62 6.47 -5.57
CA ALA A 19 0.72 6.32 -4.13
C ALA A 19 1.08 7.66 -3.50
N THR A 20 0.15 8.22 -2.74
CA THR A 20 0.31 9.49 -2.04
C THR A 20 0.49 9.26 -0.54
N CYS A 21 1.19 10.19 0.09
CA CYS A 21 1.29 10.27 1.53
C CYS A 21 -0.10 10.40 2.17
N SER A 22 -0.29 9.98 3.43
CA SER A 22 -1.60 10.11 4.10
C SER A 22 -2.06 11.57 4.22
N CYS A 23 -1.14 12.52 4.11
CA CYS A 23 -1.46 13.95 4.08
C CYS A 23 -1.84 14.47 2.68
N GLY A 24 -1.74 13.67 1.62
CA GLY A 24 -2.09 14.01 0.24
C GLY A 24 -1.19 15.04 -0.45
N LYS A 25 -0.22 15.63 0.26
CA LYS A 25 0.61 16.73 -0.25
C LYS A 25 1.81 16.28 -1.08
N MET A 26 2.26 15.04 -0.89
CA MET A 26 3.51 14.53 -1.47
C MET A 26 3.35 13.05 -1.87
N PRO A 27 4.16 12.55 -2.82
CA PRO A 27 4.21 11.13 -3.12
C PRO A 27 4.64 10.33 -1.88
N ALA A 28 4.20 9.08 -1.82
CA ALA A 28 4.57 8.19 -0.73
C ALA A 28 6.10 8.01 -0.66
N GLN A 29 6.63 7.79 0.54
CA GLN A 29 8.06 7.81 0.90
C GLN A 29 8.77 9.18 0.83
N HIS A 30 8.10 10.24 0.40
CA HIS A 30 8.61 11.63 0.46
C HIS A 30 7.68 12.53 1.27
N CYS A 31 7.04 11.99 2.30
CA CYS A 31 6.16 12.74 3.19
C CYS A 31 6.93 13.78 4.03
N ASP A 32 6.33 14.93 4.27
CA ASP A 32 6.80 15.95 5.23
C ASP A 32 5.77 16.23 6.36
N CYS A 33 4.76 15.36 6.50
CA CYS A 33 3.75 15.51 7.55
C CYS A 33 4.18 14.84 8.86
N SER A 34 3.38 14.99 9.92
CA SER A 34 3.65 14.33 11.22
C SER A 34 3.77 12.80 11.14
N LYS A 35 3.24 12.18 10.07
CA LYS A 35 3.37 10.74 9.80
C LYS A 35 4.61 10.38 8.96
N ALA A 36 5.37 11.35 8.47
CA ALA A 36 6.55 11.15 7.65
C ALA A 36 7.58 10.20 8.28
N ALA A 37 7.82 10.31 9.59
CA ALA A 37 8.74 9.43 10.31
C ALA A 37 8.38 7.94 10.23
N VAL A 38 7.11 7.63 9.97
CA VAL A 38 6.60 6.25 9.83
C VAL A 38 6.41 5.88 8.36
N GLU A 39 5.94 6.82 7.53
CA GLU A 39 5.58 6.57 6.13
C GLU A 39 6.73 6.74 5.13
N ASN A 40 7.82 7.38 5.54
CA ASN A 40 9.07 7.42 4.76
C ASN A 40 9.96 6.21 5.02
N VAL A 41 9.59 5.34 5.95
CA VAL A 41 10.34 4.12 6.23
C VAL A 41 9.83 3.03 5.32
N LYS A 42 10.75 2.37 4.61
CA LYS A 42 10.42 1.27 3.71
C LYS A 42 9.91 0.07 4.53
N PRO A 43 8.65 -0.35 4.34
CA PRO A 43 8.10 -1.47 5.09
C PRO A 43 8.66 -2.80 4.58
N THR A 44 8.79 -3.75 5.50
CA THR A 44 9.26 -5.12 5.21
C THR A 44 8.27 -5.88 4.34
N ASP A 45 6.97 -5.74 4.63
CA ASP A 45 5.87 -6.33 3.87
C ASP A 45 5.17 -5.23 3.08
N ALA A 46 5.75 -4.90 1.91
CA ALA A 46 5.28 -3.77 1.12
C ALA A 46 4.19 -4.18 0.12
N CYS A 47 3.26 -3.25 -0.11
CA CYS A 47 2.28 -3.28 -1.18
C CYS A 47 2.91 -3.56 -2.54
N SER A 48 2.07 -3.93 -3.52
CA SER A 48 2.46 -3.92 -4.94
C SER A 48 3.13 -2.63 -5.42
N CYS A 49 2.87 -1.50 -4.76
CA CYS A 49 3.49 -0.20 -5.00
C CYS A 49 4.88 -0.02 -4.35
N GLY A 50 5.28 -0.85 -3.38
CA GLY A 50 6.53 -0.73 -2.64
C GLY A 50 6.62 0.44 -1.65
N MET A 51 5.57 1.28 -1.59
CA MET A 51 5.55 2.54 -0.86
C MET A 51 5.00 2.45 0.56
N ARG A 52 4.21 1.42 0.84
CA ARG A 52 3.49 1.21 2.11
C ARG A 52 3.33 -0.26 2.41
N GLN A 53 2.87 -0.59 3.61
CA GLN A 53 2.56 -1.98 3.96
C GLN A 53 1.46 -2.55 3.05
N ALA A 54 1.47 -3.86 2.80
CA ALA A 54 0.47 -4.50 1.92
C ALA A 54 -0.98 -4.24 2.36
N SER A 55 -1.23 -4.14 3.66
CA SER A 55 -2.56 -3.83 4.24
C SER A 55 -2.90 -2.34 4.34
N GLN A 56 -1.98 -1.45 3.97
CA GLN A 56 -2.16 0.00 4.06
C GLN A 56 -1.84 0.72 2.74
N CYS A 57 -2.00 0.03 1.61
CA CYS A 57 -1.89 0.60 0.28
C CYS A 57 -2.79 1.83 0.11
N THR A 58 -2.25 2.86 -0.52
CA THR A 58 -3.02 4.05 -0.94
C THR A 58 -3.16 4.17 -2.46
N CYS A 59 -2.63 3.22 -3.23
CA CYS A 59 -2.75 3.16 -4.69
C CYS A 59 -4.13 2.62 -5.15
N SER A 60 -4.42 2.63 -6.44
CA SER A 60 -5.70 2.18 -7.04
C SER A 60 -6.01 0.73 -6.70
N ARG A 61 -4.97 -0.08 -6.50
CA ARG A 61 -5.04 -1.49 -6.11
C ARG A 61 -5.26 -1.67 -4.60
N LYS A 62 -5.42 -0.59 -3.83
CA LYS A 62 -5.67 -0.63 -2.39
C LYS A 62 -6.83 -1.53 -2.02
N ASN A 63 -7.86 -1.60 -2.85
CA ASN A 63 -9.02 -2.43 -2.56
C ASN A 63 -8.70 -3.92 -2.67
N GLU A 64 -7.75 -4.32 -3.52
CA GLU A 64 -7.35 -5.72 -3.68
C GLU A 64 -6.26 -6.09 -2.66
N GLU A 65 -5.32 -5.17 -2.42
CA GLU A 65 -4.15 -5.41 -1.56
C GLU A 65 -4.49 -5.22 -0.06
N ASN A 66 -5.32 -4.23 0.28
CA ASN A 66 -5.82 -4.06 1.66
C ASN A 66 -6.98 -5.02 1.97
N ALA A 67 -7.59 -5.65 0.97
CA ALA A 67 -8.56 -6.72 1.20
C ALA A 67 -7.90 -8.04 1.57
N GLY A 68 -6.57 -8.08 1.67
CA GLY A 68 -5.86 -9.16 2.33
C GLY A 68 -6.26 -9.21 3.80
N LEU A 69 -7.35 -9.92 4.08
CA LEU A 69 -7.63 -10.51 5.38
C LEU A 69 -6.30 -11.09 5.85
N MET A 70 -5.74 -10.53 6.93
CA MET A 70 -4.66 -11.21 7.62
C MET A 70 -5.14 -12.64 7.87
N GLU A 71 -4.27 -13.64 7.72
CA GLU A 71 -4.65 -15.04 7.95
C GLU A 71 -5.06 -15.18 9.43
N GLY A 72 -6.36 -14.97 9.72
CA GLY A 72 -6.91 -14.81 11.08
C GLY A 72 -7.91 -13.66 11.30
N GLU A 73 -8.10 -12.71 10.38
CA GLU A 73 -9.13 -11.67 10.54
C GLU A 73 -10.49 -12.16 10.04
N VAL A 74 -11.47 -12.26 10.95
CA VAL A 74 -12.84 -12.65 10.64
C VAL A 74 -13.64 -11.37 10.37
N ASP A 75 -14.06 -11.16 9.12
CA ASP A 75 -14.97 -10.08 8.75
C ASP A 75 -16.40 -10.40 9.19
N PHE A 76 -16.87 -9.74 10.25
CA PHE A 76 -18.24 -9.90 10.76
C PHE A 76 -19.28 -9.12 9.93
N THR A 77 -18.89 -8.36 8.90
CA THR A 77 -19.84 -7.54 8.12
C THR A 77 -20.63 -8.33 7.07
N ASN A 78 -20.26 -9.59 6.81
CA ASN A 78 -20.93 -10.49 5.87
C ASN A 78 -21.71 -11.65 6.52
N LEU A 79 -21.91 -11.64 7.84
CA LEU A 79 -22.78 -12.63 8.50
C LEU A 79 -24.26 -12.28 8.26
N LYS A 80 -24.88 -12.96 7.29
CA LYS A 80 -26.33 -13.17 7.25
C LYS A 80 -26.64 -14.60 7.63
#